data_AF-A0A3D3GRM9-F1
#
_entry.id   AF-A0A3D3GRM9-F1
#
_cell.length_a   1.000
_cell.length_b   1.000
_cell.length_c   1.000
_cell.angle_alpha   90.00
_cell.angle_beta   90.00
_cell.angle_gamma   90.00
#
_symmetry.space_group_name_H-M   'P 1'
#
loop_
_entity.id
_entity.type
_entity.pdbx_description
1 polymer ?
#
loop_
_entity_poly.entity_id
_entity_poly.type
_entity_poly.pdbx_seq_one_letter_code
_entity_poly.pdbx_strand_id
1 'polypeptide(L)' 'MAKEKAKKATVNAPKTGGSSYRAEDITVLEGLEAVRRRPGMYIGTTGTSGLHHLIWEVFDNSRDEAMGGFAN' A
#
# COMPACT_ATOMS: atom_id res chain seq x y z
N MET A 1 -21.79 -22.34 -60.84
CA MET A 1 -22.61 -21.87 -59.71
C MET A 1 -21.71 -21.68 -58.50
N ALA A 2 -21.28 -20.45 -58.27
CA ALA A 2 -20.49 -20.06 -57.12
C ALA A 2 -21.36 -20.14 -55.86
N LYS A 3 -20.94 -20.90 -54.84
CA LYS A 3 -21.52 -20.79 -53.50
C LYS A 3 -20.45 -20.30 -52.54
N GLU A 4 -20.71 -19.07 -52.13
CA GLU A 4 -19.97 -18.18 -51.27
C GLU A 4 -19.92 -18.69 -49.82
N LYS A 5 -18.88 -18.24 -49.12
CA LYS A 5 -18.50 -18.59 -47.76
C LYS A 5 -19.60 -18.31 -46.74
N ALA A 6 -19.95 -19.30 -45.92
CA ALA A 6 -20.60 -19.07 -44.63
C ALA A 6 -19.55 -19.20 -43.51
N LYS A 7 -18.84 -18.08 -43.25
CA LYS A 7 -17.92 -17.91 -42.13
C LYS A 7 -18.76 -18.02 -40.85
N LYS A 8 -18.63 -19.12 -40.11
CA LYS A 8 -19.31 -19.33 -38.81
C LYS A 8 -18.87 -18.20 -37.88
N ALA A 9 -19.77 -17.26 -37.62
CA ALA A 9 -19.53 -16.18 -36.69
C ALA A 9 -19.45 -16.78 -35.29
N THR A 10 -18.23 -16.93 -34.79
CA THR A 10 -17.95 -17.13 -33.36
C THR A 10 -18.51 -15.92 -32.63
N VAL A 11 -19.65 -16.13 -31.97
CA VAL A 11 -20.26 -15.17 -31.05
C VAL A 11 -19.25 -14.92 -29.93
N ASN A 12 -18.62 -13.74 -29.95
CA ASN A 12 -17.79 -13.28 -28.84
C ASN A 12 -18.72 -12.96 -27.67
N ALA A 13 -18.79 -13.90 -26.73
CA ALA A 13 -19.36 -13.64 -25.40
C ALA A 13 -18.62 -12.45 -24.75
N PRO A 14 -19.30 -11.62 -23.94
CA PRO A 14 -18.66 -10.52 -23.25
C PRO A 14 -17.56 -11.09 -22.35
N LYS A 15 -16.30 -10.72 -22.59
CA LYS A 15 -15.22 -10.99 -21.65
C LYS A 15 -15.55 -10.19 -20.39
N THR A 16 -16.12 -10.85 -19.38
CA THR A 16 -16.09 -10.35 -18.02
C THR A 16 -14.62 -10.15 -17.66
N GLY A 17 -14.18 -8.89 -17.70
CA GLY A 17 -12.81 -8.48 -17.41
C GLY A 17 -12.49 -8.62 -15.93
N GLY A 18 -12.61 -9.83 -15.40
CA GLY A 18 -12.01 -10.22 -14.14
C GLY A 18 -10.51 -10.28 -14.38
N SER A 19 -9.81 -9.16 -14.14
CA SER A 19 -8.37 -9.22 -13.88
C SER A 19 -8.16 -10.33 -12.86
N SER A 20 -7.28 -11.28 -13.18
CA SER A 20 -6.92 -12.40 -12.32
C SER A 20 -6.32 -11.85 -11.03
N TYR A 21 -7.15 -11.55 -10.04
CA TYR A 21 -6.71 -11.27 -8.67
C TYR A 21 -6.70 -12.60 -7.92
N ARG A 22 -5.51 -13.09 -7.62
CA ARG A 22 -5.23 -14.38 -6.99
C ARG A 22 -4.56 -14.14 -5.65
N ALA A 23 -4.50 -15.18 -4.81
CA ALA A 23 -3.87 -15.09 -3.50
C ALA A 23 -2.38 -14.66 -3.57
N GLU A 24 -1.71 -14.97 -4.68
CA GLU A 24 -0.33 -14.55 -4.99
C GLU A 24 -0.17 -13.03 -5.17
N ASP A 25 -1.25 -12.29 -5.46
CA ASP A 25 -1.23 -10.83 -5.61
C ASP A 25 -1.34 -10.09 -4.26
N ILE A 26 -1.55 -10.82 -3.16
CA ILE A 26 -1.58 -10.26 -1.81
C ILE A 26 -0.15 -10.25 -1.26
N THR A 27 0.38 -9.04 -1.05
CA THR A 27 1.70 -8.86 -0.42
C THR A 27 1.56 -8.48 1.04
N VAL A 28 2.18 -9.25 1.92
CA VAL A 28 2.38 -8.88 3.33
C VAL A 28 3.67 -8.09 3.43
N LEU A 29 3.60 -6.87 3.97
CA LEU A 29 4.77 -6.04 4.23
C LEU A 29 5.26 -6.33 5.65
N GLU A 30 6.48 -6.84 5.79
CA GLU A 30 7.02 -7.27 7.08
C GLU A 30 7.84 -6.15 7.74
N GLY A 31 7.83 -6.15 9.08
CA GLY A 31 8.61 -5.21 9.89
C GLY A 31 8.35 -3.74 9.54
N LEU A 32 9.41 -3.01 9.22
CA LEU A 32 9.36 -1.56 8.92
C LEU A 32 8.99 -1.23 7.47
N GLU A 33 8.75 -2.23 6.62
CA GLU A 33 8.45 -1.98 5.22
C GLU A 33 7.11 -1.27 5.03
N ALA A 34 6.10 -1.64 5.83
CA ALA A 34 4.79 -0.97 5.83
C ALA A 34 4.91 0.53 6.18
N VAL A 35 5.76 0.86 7.16
CA VAL A 35 6.02 2.24 7.61
C VAL A 35 6.68 3.05 6.50
N ARG A 36 7.69 2.49 5.84
CA ARG A 36 8.42 3.16 4.77
C ARG A 36 7.58 3.34 3.51
N ARG A 37 6.74 2.35 3.18
CA ARG A 37 5.89 2.40 1.98
C ARG A 37 4.70 3.33 2.16
N ARG A 38 4.17 3.47 3.38
CA ARG A 38 3.01 4.31 3.70
C ARG A 38 3.27 5.18 4.94
N PRO A 39 4.22 6.12 4.87
CA PRO A 39 4.63 6.91 6.04
C PRO A 39 3.51 7.78 6.58
N GLY A 40 2.61 8.30 5.73
CA GLY A 40 1.50 9.15 6.16
C GLY A 40 0.56 8.49 7.19
N MET A 41 0.48 7.16 7.22
CA MET A 41 -0.31 6.45 8.23
C MET A 41 0.30 6.56 9.64
N TYR A 42 1.62 6.73 9.74
CA TYR A 42 2.35 6.73 11.01
C TYR A 42 2.72 8.15 11.45
N ILE A 43 3.14 9.01 10.52
CA ILE A 43 3.58 10.39 10.82
C ILE A 43 2.61 11.46 10.31
N GLY A 44 1.44 11.07 9.79
CA GLY A 44 0.40 11.96 9.25
C GLY A 44 0.68 12.45 7.83
N THR A 45 1.84 13.05 7.59
CA THR A 45 2.27 13.55 6.26
C THR A 45 3.78 13.43 6.08
N THR A 46 4.27 13.54 4.85
CA THR A 46 5.71 13.62 4.54
C THR A 46 6.19 15.05 4.36
N GLY A 47 5.35 16.05 4.66
CA GLY A 47 5.72 17.47 4.67
C GLY A 47 6.47 17.89 5.94
N THR A 48 6.65 19.21 6.10
CA THR A 48 7.37 19.78 7.26
C THR A 48 6.76 19.41 8.60
N SER A 49 5.43 19.33 8.71
CA SER A 49 4.77 18.90 9.95
C SER A 49 5.08 17.45 10.32
N GLY A 50 5.14 16.54 9.34
CA GLY A 50 5.55 15.15 9.55
C GLY A 50 7.02 15.02 9.94
N LEU A 51 7.89 15.88 9.39
CA LEU A 51 9.29 15.94 9.84
C LEU A 51 9.40 16.36 11.31
N HIS A 52 8.66 17.39 11.74
CA HIS A 52 8.64 17.79 13.15
C HIS A 52 8.06 16.69 14.04
N HIS A 53 7.06 15.94 13.56
CA HIS A 53 6.49 14.80 14.28
C HIS A 53 7.56 13.76 14.63
N LEU A 54 8.47 13.44 13.71
CA LEU A 54 9.61 12.55 14.02
C LEU A 54 10.49 13.07 15.16
N ILE A 55 10.69 14.40 15.25
CA ILE A 55 11.45 15.02 16.34
C ILE A 55 10.68 14.89 17.66
N TRP A 56 9.36 15.15 17.62
CA TRP A 56 8.49 15.02 18.79
C TRP A 56 8.51 13.59 19.34
N GLU A 57 8.41 12.58 18.49
CA GLU A 57 8.48 11.17 18.92
C GLU A 57 9.79 10.83 19.64
N VAL A 58 10.94 11.33 19.14
CA VAL A 58 12.24 11.12 19.82
C VAL A 58 12.29 11.88 21.14
N PHE A 59 11.80 13.11 21.16
CA PHE A 59 11.75 13.92 22.36
C PHE A 59 10.82 13.33 23.42
N ASP A 60 9.64 12.86 23.04
CA ASP A 60 8.65 12.28 23.95
C ASP A 60 9.14 10.96 24.53
N ASN A 61 9.81 10.10 23.74
CA ASN A 61 10.51 8.93 24.27
C ASN A 61 11.58 9.35 25.31
N SER A 62 12.34 10.42 25.04
CA SER A 62 13.35 10.93 25.98
C SER A 62 12.70 11.49 27.26
N ARG A 63 11.55 12.15 27.13
CA ARG A 63 10.76 12.66 28.24
C ARG A 63 10.19 11.53 29.09
N ASP A 64 9.74 10.44 28.47
CA ASP A 64 9.26 9.25 29.17
C ASP A 64 10.37 8.61 30.01
N GLU A 65 11.59 8.53 29.49
CA GLU A 65 12.76 8.08 30.26
C GLU A 65 13.08 9.01 31.44
N ALA A 66 12.94 10.32 31.25
CA ALA A 66 13.11 11.29 32.34
C ALA A 66 12.02 11.17 33.40
N MET A 67 10.77 10.97 32.99
CA MET A 67 9.64 10.68 33.89
C MET A 67 9.82 9.35 34.62
N GLY A 68 10.47 8.37 33.98
CA GLY A 68 10.88 7.10 34.59
C GLY A 68 12.07 7.20 35.54
N GLY A 69 12.74 8.35 35.60
CA GLY A 69 13.95 8.57 36.42
C GLY A 69 15.22 7.94 35.85
N PHE A 70 15.22 7.55 34.57
CA PHE A 70 16.38 6.99 33.86
C PHE A 70 17.16 8.04 33.06
N ALA A 71 16.58 9.23 32.86
CA ALA A 71 17.23 10.39 32.27
C ALA A 71 17.02 11.65 33.14
N ASN A 72 17.92 12.64 33.02
CA ASN A 72 17.95 13.86 33.85
C ASN A 72 17.76 15.14 33.02
#